data_AF-A0A352RH75-F1
#
_entry.id   AF-A0A352RH75-F1
#
_cell.length_a   1.000
_cell.length_b   1.000
_cell.length_c   1.000
_cell.angle_alpha   90.00
_cell.angle_beta   90.00
_cell.angle_gamma   90.00
#
_symmetry.space_group_name_H-M   'P 1'
#
loop_
_entity.id
_entity.type
_entity.pdbx_description
1 polymer ?
#
loop_
_entity_poly.entity_id
_entity_poly.type
_entity_poly.pdbx_seq_one_letter_code
_entity_poly.pdbx_strand_id
1 'polypeptide(L)'
;MKFSSIFQANFPFSPLRFPFFYGWCIVIFTTLGMISSIPGQTMGVGVYTDFLIQNSHLTRMQISMAYMTGTILSSLLLPLAGRYYDLVGGRIMIVFAGIGMGISLLLFA
;
A
#
# COMPACT_ATOMS: atom_id res chain seq x y z
N MET A 1 -4.39 19.62 13.78
CA MET A 1 -4.99 18.34 14.22
C MET A 1 -4.04 17.69 15.21
N LYS A 2 -4.43 17.47 16.47
CA LYS A 2 -3.59 16.74 17.45
C LYS A 2 -3.62 15.26 17.07
N PHE A 3 -2.56 14.75 16.44
CA PHE A 3 -2.44 13.31 16.21
C PHE A 3 -2.39 12.57 17.54
N SER A 4 -3.13 11.47 17.62
CA SER A 4 -3.20 10.59 18.79
C SER A 4 -1.81 10.18 19.26
N SER A 5 -1.65 10.01 20.58
CA SER A 5 -0.43 9.51 21.27
C SER A 5 0.21 8.29 20.58
N ILE A 6 -0.62 7.47 19.90
CA ILE A 6 -0.22 6.24 19.21
C ILE A 6 0.77 6.47 18.07
N PHE A 7 0.74 7.63 17.41
CA PHE A 7 1.59 7.91 16.25
C PHE A 7 2.88 8.67 16.57
N GLN A 8 3.18 8.88 17.85
CA GLN A 8 4.44 9.46 18.28
C GLN A 8 5.61 8.51 18.01
N ALA A 9 6.78 9.06 17.69
CA ALA A 9 7.97 8.25 17.39
C ALA A 9 8.40 7.34 18.56
N ASN A 10 8.11 7.77 19.80
CA ASN A 10 8.48 7.07 21.03
C ASN A 10 7.45 6.05 21.54
N PHE A 11 6.33 5.87 20.82
CA PHE A 11 5.27 4.95 21.19
C PHE A 11 5.16 3.82 20.15
N PRO A 12 4.96 2.55 20.56
CA PRO A 12 4.95 2.02 21.93
C PRO A 12 6.34 1.88 22.58
N PHE A 13 7.41 1.94 21.79
CA PHE A 13 8.80 1.84 22.26
C PHE A 13 9.61 3.05 21.81
N SER A 14 10.54 3.50 22.65
CA SER A 14 11.47 4.57 22.27
C SER A 14 12.60 4.00 21.39
N PRO A 15 12.79 4.48 20.15
CA PRO A 15 13.86 4.01 19.26
C PRO A 15 15.26 4.20 19.85
N LEU A 16 15.41 5.18 20.75
CA LEU A 16 16.68 5.52 21.42
C LEU A 16 17.08 4.50 22.50
N ARG A 17 16.15 3.66 22.98
CA ARG A 17 16.42 2.64 23.99
C ARG A 17 16.80 1.29 23.38
N PHE A 18 16.79 1.15 22.06
CA PHE A 18 17.19 -0.08 21.39
C PHE A 18 18.72 -0.25 21.41
N PRO A 19 19.25 -1.47 21.64
CA PRO A 19 20.70 -1.71 21.75
C PRO A 19 21.47 -1.52 20.43
N PHE A 20 20.77 -1.30 19.32
CA PHE A 20 21.30 -1.06 17.98
C PHE A 20 20.46 -0.02 17.24
N PHE A 21 20.97 0.49 16.12
CA PHE A 21 20.27 1.50 15.32
C PHE A 21 18.91 0.98 14.83
N TYR A 22 17.82 1.53 15.37
CA TYR A 22 16.44 1.11 15.09
C TYR A 22 16.05 1.20 13.60
N GLY A 23 16.79 1.97 12.80
CA GLY A 23 16.61 2.00 11.35
C GLY A 23 16.76 0.63 10.69
N TRP A 24 17.56 -0.29 11.25
CA TRP A 24 17.64 -1.67 10.75
C TRP A 24 16.32 -2.43 10.86
N CYS A 25 15.60 -2.26 11.98
CA CYS A 25 14.25 -2.81 12.11
C CYS A 25 13.31 -2.21 11.06
N ILE A 26 13.36 -0.87 10.88
CA ILE A 26 12.52 -0.19 9.89
C ILE A 26 12.78 -0.77 8.49
N VAL A 27 14.04 -0.91 8.08
CA VAL A 27 14.40 -1.47 6.78
C VAL A 27 13.80 -2.86 6.60
N ILE A 28 13.99 -3.77 7.57
CA ILE A 28 13.46 -5.14 7.48
C ILE A 28 11.93 -5.13 7.30
N PHE A 29 11.21 -4.40 8.16
CA PHE A 29 9.75 -4.37 8.09
C PHE A 29 9.22 -3.64 6.85
N THR A 30 9.88 -2.57 6.40
CA THR A 30 9.53 -1.88 5.15
C THR A 30 9.77 -2.79 3.95
N THR A 31 10.87 -3.54 3.91
CA THR A 31 11.13 -4.54 2.85
C THR A 31 10.06 -5.62 2.84
N LEU A 32 9.71 -6.19 4.00
CA LEU A 32 8.63 -7.19 4.10
C LEU A 32 7.29 -6.60 3.62
N GLY A 33 6.95 -5.38 4.04
CA GLY A 33 5.75 -4.69 3.58
C GLY A 33 5.75 -4.47 2.06
N MET A 34 6.90 -4.12 1.49
CA MET A 34 7.05 -3.94 0.04
C MET A 34 6.85 -5.26 -0.70
N ILE A 35 7.43 -6.36 -0.21
CA ILE A 35 7.24 -7.71 -0.76
C ILE A 35 5.76 -8.11 -0.71
N SER A 36 5.09 -7.90 0.43
CA SER A 36 3.66 -8.17 0.59
C SER A 36 2.78 -7.34 -0.34
N SER A 37 3.26 -6.19 -0.83
CA SER A 37 2.51 -5.36 -1.79
C SER A 37 2.62 -5.86 -3.23
N ILE A 38 3.64 -6.68 -3.57
CA ILE A 38 3.94 -7.15 -4.93
C ILE A 38 2.72 -7.80 -5.62
N PRO A 39 1.93 -8.67 -4.97
CA PRO A 39 0.76 -9.29 -5.60
C PRO A 39 -0.27 -8.26 -6.12
N GLY A 40 -0.39 -7.11 -5.44
CA GLY A 40 -1.27 -6.01 -5.83
C GLY A 40 -0.66 -5.01 -6.79
N GLN A 41 0.63 -5.15 -7.12
CA GLN A 41 1.31 -4.31 -8.11
C GLN A 41 1.14 -4.88 -9.53
N THR A 42 1.49 -4.09 -10.55
CA THR A 42 1.41 -4.47 -11.97
C THR A 42 1.98 -5.85 -12.27
N MET A 43 3.12 -6.18 -11.66
CA MET A 43 3.80 -7.46 -11.85
C MET A 43 3.02 -8.64 -11.24
N GLY A 44 2.31 -8.43 -10.12
CA GLY A 44 1.50 -9.46 -9.48
C GLY A 44 0.18 -9.72 -10.19
N VAL A 45 -0.55 -8.64 -10.52
CA VAL A 45 -1.87 -8.71 -11.19
C VAL A 45 -1.78 -9.34 -12.59
N GLY A 46 -0.65 -9.15 -13.28
CA GLY A 46 -0.40 -9.77 -14.58
C GLY A 46 -0.53 -11.29 -14.56
N VAL A 47 -0.06 -11.95 -13.50
CA VAL A 47 -0.14 -13.42 -13.36
C VAL A 47 -1.58 -13.90 -13.20
N TYR A 48 -2.44 -13.10 -12.56
CA TYR A 48 -3.85 -13.43 -12.37
C TYR A 48 -4.73 -13.05 -13.57
N THR A 49 -4.21 -12.30 -14.54
CA THR A 49 -5.02 -11.78 -15.65
C THR A 49 -5.62 -12.90 -16.49
N ASP A 50 -4.84 -13.93 -16.82
CA ASP A 50 -5.35 -15.05 -17.60
C ASP A 50 -6.39 -15.88 -16.82
N PHE A 51 -6.21 -16.03 -15.50
CA PHE A 51 -7.21 -16.65 -14.62
C PHE A 51 -8.50 -15.84 -14.57
N LEU A 52 -8.40 -14.50 -14.49
CA LEU A 52 -9.56 -13.62 -14.53
C LEU A 52 -10.30 -13.74 -15.86
N ILE A 53 -9.61 -13.73 -17.01
CA ILE A 53 -10.24 -13.91 -18.33
C ILE A 53 -11.04 -15.21 -18.39
N GLN A 54 -10.46 -16.31 -17.90
CA GLN A 54 -11.09 -17.62 -17.94
C GLN A 54 -12.35 -17.72 -17.05
N ASN A 55 -12.35 -17.08 -15.88
CA ASN A 55 -13.42 -17.24 -14.89
C ASN A 55 -14.47 -16.11 -14.89
N SER A 56 -14.12 -14.91 -15.37
CA SER A 56 -15.02 -13.73 -15.34
C SER A 56 -15.77 -13.48 -16.66
N HIS A 57 -15.51 -14.27 -17.70
CA HIS A 57 -16.02 -14.06 -19.07
C HIS A 57 -15.67 -12.70 -19.69
N LEU A 58 -14.78 -11.92 -19.07
CA LEU A 58 -14.33 -10.63 -19.57
C LEU A 58 -13.27 -10.82 -20.66
N THR A 59 -13.34 -9.96 -21.67
CA THR A 59 -12.31 -9.93 -22.72
C THR A 59 -11.01 -9.32 -22.18
N ARG A 60 -9.87 -9.75 -22.73
CA ARG A 60 -8.55 -9.15 -22.41
C ARG A 60 -8.55 -7.62 -22.55
N MET A 61 -9.26 -7.09 -23.55
CA MET A 61 -9.42 -5.66 -23.77
C MET A 61 -10.15 -4.96 -22.62
N GLN A 62 -11.24 -5.54 -22.10
CA GLN A 62 -11.98 -4.98 -20.97
C GLN A 62 -11.13 -4.94 -19.70
N ILE A 63 -10.37 -6.02 -19.43
CA ILE A 63 -9.46 -6.05 -18.26
C ILE A 63 -8.34 -5.03 -18.43
N SER A 64 -7.75 -4.92 -19.62
CA SER A 64 -6.71 -3.91 -19.90
C SER A 64 -7.23 -2.49 -19.75
N MET A 65 -8.46 -2.20 -20.20
CA MET A 65 -9.09 -0.89 -20.05
C MET A 65 -9.40 -0.57 -18.59
N ALA A 66 -9.91 -1.55 -17.82
CA ALA A 66 -10.13 -1.40 -16.38
C ALA A 66 -8.81 -1.10 -15.65
N TYR A 67 -7.75 -1.84 -15.97
CA TYR A 67 -6.42 -1.63 -15.41
C TYR A 67 -5.84 -0.26 -15.75
N MET A 68 -5.94 0.16 -17.03
CA MET A 68 -5.50 1.48 -17.48
C MET A 68 -6.25 2.58 -16.74
N THR A 69 -7.58 2.45 -16.63
CA THR A 69 -8.43 3.43 -15.95
C THR A 69 -8.08 3.53 -14.48
N GLY A 70 -7.88 2.39 -13.81
CA GLY A 70 -7.41 2.34 -12.41
C GLY A 70 -6.05 3.02 -12.23
N THR A 71 -5.12 2.81 -13.16
CA THR A 71 -3.78 3.42 -13.12
C THR A 71 -3.84 4.94 -13.29
N ILE A 72 -4.65 5.44 -14.22
CA ILE A 72 -4.85 6.88 -14.44
C ILE A 72 -5.51 7.53 -13.22
N LEU A 73 -6.55 6.91 -12.66
CA LEU A 73 -7.21 7.44 -11.46
C LEU A 73 -6.24 7.45 -10.27
N SER A 74 -5.44 6.39 -10.10
CA SER A 74 -4.41 6.34 -9.06
C SER A 74 -3.34 7.44 -9.24
N SER A 75 -2.86 7.65 -10.46
CA SER A 75 -1.84 8.68 -10.74
C SER A 75 -2.35 10.11 -10.53
N LEU A 76 -3.64 10.36 -10.78
CA LEU A 76 -4.28 11.64 -10.45
C LEU A 76 -4.39 11.88 -8.94
N LEU A 77 -4.51 10.80 -8.15
CA LEU A 77 -4.57 10.88 -6.70
C LEU A 77 -3.18 10.96 -6.03
N LEU A 78 -2.10 10.62 -6.75
CA LEU A 78 -0.73 10.63 -6.21
C LEU A 78 -0.30 11.99 -5.63
N PRO A 79 -0.52 13.13 -6.31
CA PRO A 79 -0.16 14.44 -5.77
C PRO A 79 -0.91 14.77 -4.47
N LEU A 80 -2.19 14.39 -4.40
CA LEU A 80 -3.01 14.58 -3.21
C LEU A 80 -2.49 13.69 -2.06
N ALA A 81 -2.20 12.42 -2.34
CA ALA A 81 -1.62 11.50 -1.38
C ALA A 81 -0.24 11.98 -0.89
N GLY A 82 0.59 12.55 -1.76
CA GLY A 82 1.86 13.17 -1.40
C GLY A 82 1.69 14.36 -0.45
N ARG A 83 0.75 15.27 -0.75
CA ARG A 83 0.42 16.37 0.15
C ARG A 83 -0.03 15.88 1.53
N TYR A 84 -0.88 14.85 1.58
CA TYR A 84 -1.28 14.27 2.85
C TYR A 84 -0.11 13.59 3.57
N TYR A 85 0.75 12.87 2.85
CA TYR A 85 1.96 12.25 3.40
C TYR A 85 2.84 13.28 4.11
N ASP A 86 3.05 14.45 3.50
CA ASP A 86 3.86 15.53 4.10
C ASP A 86 3.20 16.12 5.35
N LEU A 87 1.87 16.18 5.40
CA LEU A 87 1.12 16.74 6.53
C LEU A 87 0.97 15.78 7.71
N VAL A 88 0.79 14.48 7.45
CA VAL A 88 0.43 13.47 8.46
C VAL A 88 1.60 12.53 8.79
N GLY A 89 2.63 12.50 7.95
CA GLY A 89 3.81 11.66 8.09
C GLY A 89 3.60 10.20 7.67
N GLY A 90 4.71 9.51 7.42
CA GLY A 90 4.70 8.14 6.89
C GLY A 90 4.10 7.07 7.82
N ARG A 91 4.18 7.26 9.15
CA ARG A 91 3.62 6.29 10.12
C ARG A 91 2.11 6.15 10.03
N ILE A 92 1.42 7.25 9.73
CA ILE A 92 -0.03 7.25 9.60
C ILE A 92 -0.41 6.77 8.20
N MET A 93 0.31 7.27 7.19
CA MET A 93 0.02 6.91 5.80
C MET A 93 0.18 5.41 5.54
N ILE A 94 1.18 4.76 6.12
CA ILE A 94 1.40 3.31 5.91
C ILE A 94 0.26 2.46 6.48
N VAL A 95 -0.39 2.90 7.57
CA VAL A 95 -1.56 2.21 8.14
C VAL A 95 -2.76 2.35 7.22
N PHE A 96 -3.05 3.56 6.74
CA PHE A 96 -4.14 3.79 5.80
C PHE A 96 -3.92 3.03 4.48
N ALA A 97 -2.69 3.02 3.96
CA ALA A 97 -2.34 2.26 2.76
C ALA A 97 -2.56 0.76 2.96
N GLY A 98 -2.11 0.21 4.10
CA GLY A 98 -2.30 -1.21 4.44
C GLY A 98 -3.78 -1.59 4.58
N ILE A 99 -4.59 -0.77 5.27
CA ILE A 99 -6.03 -0.98 5.39
C ILE A 99 -6.70 -0.90 4.01
N GLY A 100 -6.35 0.10 3.19
CA GLY A 100 -6.89 0.26 1.85
C GLY A 100 -6.59 -0.95 0.96
N MET A 101 -5.37 -1.47 0.99
CA MET A 101 -5.01 -2.70 0.28
C MET A 101 -5.79 -3.91 0.80
N GLY A 102 -5.92 -4.06 2.12
CA GLY A 102 -6.69 -5.15 2.73
C GLY A 102 -8.17 -5.13 2.33
N ILE A 103 -8.80 -3.96 2.33
CA ILE A 103 -10.19 -3.79 1.88
C ILE A 103 -10.31 -4.11 0.39
N SER A 104 -9.37 -3.65 -0.44
CA SER A 104 -9.39 -3.95 -1.87
C SER A 104 -9.34 -5.46 -2.13
N LEU A 105 -8.53 -6.21 -1.38
CA LEU A 105 -8.47 -7.68 -1.49
C LEU A 105 -9.78 -8.33 -1.05
N LEU A 106 -10.39 -7.88 0.06
CA LEU A 106 -11.67 -8.41 0.53
C LEU A 106 -12.82 -8.14 -0.45
N LEU A 107 -12.77 -7.05 -1.21
CA LEU A 107 -13.77 -6.75 -2.25
C LEU A 107 -13.58 -7.60 -3.52
N PHE A 108 -12.36 -8.09 -3.76
CA PHE A 108 -12.04 -8.95 -4.90
C PHE A 108 -12.22 -10.44 -4.61
N ALA A 109 -12.25 -10.85 -3.34
CA ALA A 109 -12.48 -12.22 -2.88
C ALA A 109 -13.96 -12.62 -2.98
#